data_AF-A0A1X2ZQG0-F1
#
_entry.id   AF-A0A1X2ZQG0-F1
#
_cell.length_a   1.000
_cell.length_b   1.000
_cell.length_c   1.000
_cell.angle_alpha   90.00
_cell.angle_beta   90.00
_cell.angle_gamma   90.00
#
_symmetry.space_group_name_H-M   'P 1'
#
loop_
_entity.id
_entity.type
_entity.pdbx_description
1 polymer ?
#
loop_
_entity_poly.entity_id
_entity_poly.type
_entity_poly.pdbx_seq_one_letter_code
_entity_poly.pdbx_strand_id
1 'polypeptide(L)'
;MNQATRHMTPDAWLGVPLQLAIRDLAVVNGYAGSLAVRTARRGTDAGRNRPLAVASVAVPSHGFTLLFRPLAAMEPNSFTALVTDRTGNIVWQEDTDHPSYYEAYDLARRAFARLRRFEREDAEPPAGTGAPAR
;
A
#
# COMPACT_ATOMS: atom_id res chain seq x y z
N MET A 1 38.74 11.53 14.35
CA MET A 1 38.78 11.02 12.96
C MET A 1 37.89 9.79 12.93
N ASN A 2 36.57 10.00 12.81
CA ASN A 2 35.77 9.79 11.60
C ASN A 2 35.69 8.32 11.17
N GLN A 3 34.65 7.63 11.61
CA GLN A 3 33.63 7.09 10.71
C GLN A 3 32.52 6.48 11.58
N ALA A 4 31.52 7.30 11.92
CA ALA A 4 30.19 6.75 12.13
C ALA A 4 29.81 6.15 10.77
N THR A 5 29.96 4.83 10.64
CA THR A 5 29.34 4.07 9.57
C THR A 5 27.85 4.33 9.71
N ARG A 6 27.36 5.38 9.04
CA ARG A 6 25.94 5.52 8.79
C ARG A 6 25.60 4.25 8.04
N HIS A 7 24.96 3.30 8.72
CA HIS A 7 24.29 2.22 8.07
C HIS A 7 23.35 2.88 7.06
N MET A 8 23.79 2.99 5.80
CA MET A 8 22.92 3.22 4.67
C MET A 8 22.10 1.95 4.59
N THR A 9 21.06 1.85 5.41
CA THR A 9 19.97 0.91 5.18
C THR A 9 19.53 1.21 3.75
N PRO A 10 19.66 0.27 2.79
CA PRO A 10 19.17 0.54 1.46
C PRO A 10 17.67 0.82 1.61
N ASP A 11 17.17 1.86 0.96
CA ASP A 11 15.76 2.17 1.02
C ASP A 11 14.95 0.92 0.61
N ALA A 12 13.98 0.51 1.43
CA ALA A 12 13.13 -0.65 1.15
C ALA A 12 12.15 -0.31 0.02
N TRP A 13 12.08 -1.14 -1.03
CA TRP A 13 11.34 -0.86 -2.27
C TRP A 13 10.48 -2.05 -2.70
N LEU A 14 9.33 -1.76 -3.34
CA LEU A 14 8.53 -2.81 -3.99
C LEU A 14 9.22 -3.26 -5.28
N GLY A 15 9.13 -4.54 -5.62
CA GLY A 15 9.59 -5.04 -6.92
C GLY A 15 8.78 -4.50 -8.07
N VAL A 16 9.42 -4.26 -9.22
CA VAL A 16 8.72 -3.79 -10.45
C VAL A 16 7.54 -4.70 -10.84
N PRO A 17 7.66 -6.05 -10.83
CA PRO A 17 6.52 -6.91 -11.12
C PRO A 17 5.34 -6.70 -10.17
N LEU A 18 5.63 -6.57 -8.86
CA LEU A 18 4.62 -6.36 -7.84
C LEU A 18 3.97 -4.97 -7.97
N GLN A 19 4.73 -3.93 -8.29
CA GLN A 19 4.19 -2.59 -8.56
C GLN A 19 3.20 -2.60 -9.73
N LEU A 20 3.55 -3.27 -10.83
CA LEU A 20 2.66 -3.41 -11.99
C LEU A 20 1.40 -4.18 -11.60
N ALA A 21 1.55 -5.28 -10.86
CA ALA A 21 0.41 -6.06 -10.39
C ALA A 21 -0.52 -5.27 -9.46
N ILE A 22 0.01 -4.47 -8.53
CA ILE A 22 -0.78 -3.58 -7.67
C ILE A 22 -1.50 -2.52 -8.52
N ARG A 23 -0.84 -1.97 -9.54
CA ARG A 23 -1.48 -1.03 -10.48
C ARG A 23 -2.62 -1.67 -11.25
N ASP A 24 -2.42 -2.86 -11.79
CA ASP A 24 -3.44 -3.60 -12.54
C ASP A 24 -4.62 -3.97 -11.62
N LEU A 25 -4.33 -4.40 -10.40
CA LEU A 25 -5.33 -4.63 -9.36
C LEU A 25 -6.12 -3.35 -9.04
N ALA A 26 -5.45 -2.20 -8.92
CA ALA A 26 -6.14 -0.92 -8.71
C ALA A 26 -7.09 -0.60 -9.88
N VAL A 27 -6.65 -0.83 -11.13
CA VAL A 27 -7.46 -0.61 -12.33
C VAL A 27 -8.70 -1.49 -12.34
N VAL A 28 -8.56 -2.81 -12.15
CA VAL A 28 -9.71 -3.74 -12.18
C VAL A 28 -10.68 -3.52 -11.01
N ASN A 29 -10.21 -2.95 -9.91
CA ASN A 29 -11.06 -2.59 -8.77
C ASN A 29 -11.66 -1.16 -8.86
N GLY A 30 -11.39 -0.42 -9.96
CA GLY A 30 -11.98 0.92 -10.19
C GLY A 30 -11.22 2.08 -9.53
N TYR A 31 -10.00 1.86 -9.06
CA TYR A 31 -9.17 2.83 -8.35
C TYR A 31 -8.07 3.47 -9.21
N ALA A 32 -8.14 3.32 -10.54
CA ALA A 32 -7.11 3.82 -11.45
C ALA A 32 -6.81 5.33 -11.24
N GLY A 33 -7.84 6.13 -10.98
CA GLY A 33 -7.73 7.58 -10.80
C GLY A 33 -7.22 8.03 -9.43
N SER A 34 -7.18 7.15 -8.42
CA SER A 34 -6.74 7.50 -7.07
C SER A 34 -5.37 6.93 -6.71
N LEU A 35 -4.80 6.07 -7.54
CA LEU A 35 -3.48 5.47 -7.32
C LEU A 35 -2.39 6.55 -7.20
N ALA A 36 -1.72 6.58 -6.04
CA ALA A 36 -0.59 7.46 -5.77
C ALA A 36 0.67 6.63 -5.50
N VAL A 37 1.75 6.92 -6.24
CA VAL A 37 3.03 6.22 -6.11
C VAL A 37 4.05 7.16 -5.50
N ARG A 38 4.61 6.80 -4.35
CA ARG A 38 5.73 7.51 -3.75
C ARG A 38 7.03 6.86 -4.16
N THR A 39 7.96 7.66 -4.63
CA THR A 39 9.26 7.18 -5.08
C THR A 39 10.39 7.66 -4.17
N ALA A 40 11.40 6.81 -3.96
CA ALA A 40 12.63 7.13 -3.26
C ALA A 40 13.76 7.39 -4.27
N ARG A 41 14.61 8.36 -3.93
CA ARG A 41 15.87 8.59 -4.66
C ARG A 41 16.91 7.61 -4.14
N ARG A 42 17.45 6.78 -5.02
CA ARG A 42 18.70 6.04 -4.75
C ARG A 42 19.76 7.08 -4.33
N GLY A 43 20.48 6.85 -3.23
CA GLY A 43 21.36 7.83 -2.56
C GLY A 43 22.39 8.57 -3.44
N THR A 44 23.11 9.51 -2.82
CA THR A 44 23.87 10.68 -3.32
C THR A 44 24.78 10.58 -4.57
N ASP A 45 24.90 9.42 -5.22
CA ASP A 45 25.56 9.24 -6.52
C ASP A 45 24.58 8.92 -7.67
N ALA A 46 23.27 8.93 -7.43
CA ALA A 46 22.29 8.72 -8.47
C ALA A 46 22.16 9.97 -9.35
N GLY A 47 22.97 10.01 -10.42
CA GLY A 47 22.83 10.96 -11.50
C GLY A 47 21.37 11.10 -11.98
N ARG A 48 21.05 12.28 -12.49
CA ARG A 48 19.70 12.80 -12.86
C ARG A 48 18.81 11.88 -13.73
N ASN A 49 19.34 10.75 -14.22
CA ASN A 49 18.73 9.83 -15.18
C ASN A 49 18.52 8.38 -14.68
N ARG A 50 18.71 8.06 -13.40
CA ARG A 50 18.36 6.71 -12.90
C ARG A 50 16.88 6.61 -12.51
N PRO A 51 16.21 5.47 -12.78
CA PRO A 51 14.81 5.27 -12.44
C PRO A 51 14.62 5.40 -10.93
N LEU A 52 13.64 6.22 -10.54
CA LEU A 52 13.21 6.35 -9.16
C LEU A 52 12.56 5.03 -8.73
N ALA A 53 12.96 4.51 -7.56
CA ALA A 53 12.37 3.28 -7.05
C ALA A 53 11.08 3.59 -6.28
N VAL A 54 10.11 2.68 -6.31
CA VAL A 54 8.84 2.89 -5.60
C VAL A 54 9.01 2.51 -4.13
N ALA A 55 8.86 3.52 -3.28
CA ALA A 55 8.95 3.42 -1.83
C ALA A 55 7.61 3.08 -1.18
N SER A 56 6.49 3.42 -1.82
CA SER A 56 5.16 2.97 -1.39
C SER A 56 4.13 3.21 -2.50
N VAL A 57 3.04 2.44 -2.46
CA VAL A 57 1.86 2.67 -3.31
C VAL A 57 0.65 2.91 -2.41
N ALA A 58 -0.12 3.96 -2.67
CA ALA A 58 -1.31 4.32 -1.92
C ALA A 58 -2.54 4.38 -2.83
N VAL A 59 -3.69 4.01 -2.30
CA VAL A 59 -4.99 4.07 -2.94
C VAL A 59 -5.98 4.69 -1.95
N PRO A 60 -6.14 6.03 -1.96
CA PRO A 60 -7.19 6.72 -1.23
C PRO A 60 -8.55 6.39 -1.86
N SER A 61 -9.56 6.10 -1.02
CA SER A 61 -10.92 5.87 -1.49
C SER A 61 -11.94 5.97 -0.35
N HIS A 62 -13.04 6.70 -0.57
CA HIS A 62 -14.22 6.80 0.32
C HIS A 62 -13.91 6.83 1.82
N GLY A 63 -13.05 7.76 2.27
CA GLY A 63 -12.71 7.89 3.69
C GLY A 63 -11.74 6.85 4.23
N PHE A 64 -11.15 6.03 3.35
CA PHE A 64 -10.08 5.09 3.66
C PHE A 64 -8.86 5.34 2.77
N THR A 65 -7.71 4.78 3.15
CA THR A 65 -6.52 4.72 2.31
C THR A 65 -5.87 3.35 2.45
N LEU A 66 -5.79 2.61 1.35
CA LEU A 66 -4.98 1.40 1.27
C LEU A 66 -3.53 1.79 0.94
N LEU A 67 -2.57 1.24 1.66
CA LEU A 67 -1.16 1.56 1.53
C LEU A 67 -0.33 0.27 1.49
N PHE A 68 0.57 0.20 0.51
CA PHE A 68 1.57 -0.85 0.35
C PHE A 68 2.95 -0.28 0.67
N ARG A 69 3.60 -0.81 1.72
CA ARG A 69 4.89 -0.34 2.23
C ARG A 69 5.91 -1.49 2.23
N PRO A 70 7.05 -1.37 1.54
CA PRO A 70 8.15 -2.32 1.65
C PRO A 70 8.61 -2.50 3.10
N LEU A 71 8.94 -3.74 3.48
CA LEU A 71 9.43 -4.08 4.81
C LEU A 71 10.95 -4.08 4.89
N ALA A 72 11.60 -4.66 3.88
CA ALA A 72 13.04 -4.86 3.88
C ALA A 72 13.70 -4.43 2.56
N ALA A 73 14.94 -3.98 2.68
CA ALA A 73 15.79 -3.72 1.54
C ALA A 73 16.08 -5.02 0.80
N MET A 74 16.17 -4.95 -0.54
CA MET A 74 16.50 -6.11 -1.39
C MET A 74 15.49 -7.27 -1.36
N GLU A 75 14.35 -7.11 -0.69
CA GLU A 75 13.24 -8.06 -0.67
C GLU A 75 12.03 -7.47 -1.39
N PRO A 76 12.00 -7.53 -2.73
CA PRO A 76 11.00 -6.83 -3.55
C PRO A 76 9.55 -7.28 -3.31
N ASN A 77 9.36 -8.46 -2.71
CA ASN A 77 8.06 -9.05 -2.42
C ASN A 77 7.66 -8.92 -0.94
N SER A 78 8.53 -8.36 -0.10
CA SER A 78 8.31 -8.21 1.34
C SER A 78 7.73 -6.83 1.64
N PHE A 79 6.46 -6.77 2.07
CA PHE A 79 5.73 -5.53 2.27
C PHE A 79 4.58 -5.66 3.29
N THR A 80 4.20 -4.53 3.88
CA THR A 80 2.97 -4.35 4.63
C THR A 80 1.88 -3.79 3.72
N ALA A 81 0.73 -4.45 3.66
CA ALA A 81 -0.52 -3.87 3.19
C ALA A 81 -1.35 -3.41 4.40
N LEU A 82 -1.77 -2.15 4.41
CA LEU A 82 -2.58 -1.61 5.50
C LEU A 82 -3.68 -0.68 4.98
N VAL A 83 -4.81 -0.65 5.66
CA VAL A 83 -5.90 0.30 5.42
C VAL A 83 -6.00 1.24 6.61
N THR A 84 -5.95 2.54 6.34
CA THR A 84 -6.28 3.58 7.33
C THR A 84 -7.65 4.18 7.08
N ASP A 85 -8.33 4.63 8.13
CA ASP A 85 -9.51 5.49 8.01
C ASP A 85 -9.14 6.96 7.73
N ARG A 86 -10.14 7.84 7.64
CA ARG A 86 -10.01 9.28 7.37
C ARG A 86 -9.25 10.06 8.46
N THR A 87 -9.14 9.49 9.65
CA THR A 87 -8.42 10.07 10.78
C THR A 87 -6.96 9.59 10.83
N GLY A 88 -6.61 8.62 9.97
CA GLY A 88 -5.29 8.02 9.91
C GLY A 88 -5.11 6.81 10.82
N ASN A 89 -6.17 6.32 11.47
CA ASN A 89 -6.08 5.10 12.28
C ASN A 89 -5.99 3.87 11.39
N ILE A 90 -5.13 2.93 11.74
CA ILE A 90 -5.02 1.64 11.05
C ILE A 90 -6.22 0.79 11.45
N VAL A 91 -7.08 0.46 10.48
CA VAL A 91 -8.28 -0.39 10.68
C VAL A 91 -8.06 -1.82 10.19
N TRP A 92 -7.01 -2.04 9.40
CA TRP A 92 -6.53 -3.35 8.99
C TRP A 92 -5.07 -3.27 8.55
N GLN A 93 -4.30 -4.32 8.83
CA GLN A 93 -2.92 -4.47 8.40
C GLN A 93 -2.59 -5.95 8.25
N GLU A 94 -1.78 -6.26 7.24
CA GLU A 94 -1.17 -7.56 7.09
C GLU A 94 0.19 -7.42 6.37
N ASP A 95 1.14 -8.23 6.79
CA ASP A 95 2.51 -8.23 6.28
C ASP A 95 2.75 -9.46 5.42
N THR A 96 3.63 -9.35 4.42
CA THR A 96 4.27 -10.49 3.78
C THR A 96 5.76 -10.39 4.03
N ASP A 97 6.31 -11.36 4.75
CA ASP A 97 7.75 -11.50 5.03
C ASP A 97 8.38 -12.59 4.15
N HIS A 98 7.70 -12.97 3.06
CA HIS A 98 8.09 -14.08 2.20
C HIS A 98 8.71 -13.60 0.88
N PRO A 99 9.67 -14.36 0.31
CA PRO A 99 10.31 -13.99 -0.94
C PRO A 99 9.44 -14.28 -2.19
N SER A 100 8.32 -14.99 -2.06
CA SER A 100 7.51 -15.43 -3.20
C SER A 100 6.64 -14.31 -3.77
N TYR A 101 6.71 -14.13 -5.09
CA TYR A 101 5.84 -13.19 -5.80
C TYR A 101 4.36 -13.54 -5.68
N TYR A 102 4.00 -14.82 -5.67
CA TYR A 102 2.60 -15.25 -5.68
C TYR A 102 1.89 -14.95 -4.35
N GLU A 103 2.60 -15.11 -3.23
CA GLU A 103 2.07 -14.80 -1.90
C GLU A 103 1.91 -13.29 -1.73
N ALA A 104 2.93 -12.53 -2.16
CA ALA A 104 2.87 -11.07 -2.25
C ALA A 104 1.69 -10.58 -3.10
N TYR A 105 1.46 -11.22 -4.25
CA TYR A 105 0.33 -10.92 -5.13
C TYR A 105 -1.03 -11.25 -4.48
N ASP A 106 -1.15 -12.40 -3.82
CA ASP A 106 -2.40 -12.75 -3.13
C ASP A 106 -2.70 -11.79 -1.98
N LEU A 107 -1.70 -11.38 -1.20
CA LEU A 107 -1.87 -10.35 -0.19
C LEU A 107 -2.37 -9.04 -0.81
N ALA A 108 -1.79 -8.60 -1.93
CA ALA A 108 -2.25 -7.39 -2.63
C ALA A 108 -3.73 -7.52 -3.06
N ARG A 109 -4.12 -8.67 -3.62
CA ARG A 109 -5.51 -8.97 -3.99
C ARG A 109 -6.45 -8.91 -2.78
N ARG A 110 -6.07 -9.53 -1.66
CA ARG A 110 -6.87 -9.52 -0.41
C ARG A 110 -6.98 -8.11 0.17
N ALA A 111 -5.93 -7.30 0.09
CA ALA A 111 -5.95 -5.92 0.55
C ALA A 111 -6.95 -5.05 -0.22
N PHE A 112 -7.04 -5.18 -1.55
CA PHE A 112 -8.08 -4.51 -2.34
C PHE A 112 -9.49 -4.98 -1.99
N ALA A 113 -9.69 -6.29 -1.81
CA ALA A 113 -10.98 -6.83 -1.38
C ALA A 113 -11.37 -6.29 0.01
N ARG A 114 -10.39 -6.12 0.91
CA ARG A 114 -10.60 -5.55 2.24
C ARG A 114 -10.98 -4.08 2.18
N LEU A 115 -10.31 -3.29 1.35
CA LEU A 115 -10.69 -1.89 1.10
C LEU A 115 -12.15 -1.79 0.64
N ARG A 116 -12.55 -2.54 -0.40
CA ARG A 116 -13.93 -2.56 -0.91
C ARG A 116 -14.95 -2.93 0.17
N ARG A 117 -14.58 -3.86 1.06
CA ARG A 117 -15.43 -4.26 2.18
C ARG A 117 -15.64 -3.10 3.16
N PHE A 118 -14.58 -2.37 3.51
CA PHE A 118 -14.71 -1.20 4.38
C PHE A 118 -15.57 -0.09 3.74
N GLU A 119 -15.42 0.17 2.46
CA GLU A 119 -16.28 1.14 1.76
C GLU A 119 -17.76 0.76 1.84
N ARG A 120 -18.07 -0.54 1.71
CA ARG A 120 -19.44 -1.04 1.81
C ARG A 120 -19.99 -0.94 3.22
N GLU A 121 -19.18 -1.29 4.22
CA GLU A 121 -19.56 -1.22 5.64
C GLU A 121 -19.76 0.23 6.10
N ASP A 122 -19.00 1.20 5.58
CA ASP A 122 -19.17 2.64 5.87
C ASP A 122 -20.39 3.24 5.15
N ALA A 123 -20.74 2.73 3.96
CA ALA A 123 -21.89 3.19 3.19
C ALA A 123 -23.24 2.63 3.70
N GLU A 124 -23.22 1.59 4.52
CA GLU A 124 -24.44 0.97 5.05
C GLU A 124 -24.99 1.85 6.20
N PRO A 125 -26.21 2.43 6.06
CA PRO A 125 -26.80 3.21 7.14
C PRO A 125 -27.05 2.30 8.35
N PRO A 126 -26.93 2.80 9.59
CA PRO A 126 -27.18 2.00 10.78
C PRO A 126 -28.61 1.44 10.71
N ALA A 127 -28.73 0.11 10.61
CA ALA A 127 -30.01 -0.57 10.59
C ALA A 127 -30.72 -0.35 11.94
N GLY A 128 -31.62 0.63 12.01
CA GLY A 128 -32.54 0.78 13.15
C GLY A 128 -32.72 2.20 13.65
N THR A 129 -33.56 2.98 12.95
CA THR A 129 -34.44 3.97 13.61
C THR A 129 -35.73 4.14 12.81
N GLY A 130 -36.30 3.02 12.39
CA GLY A 130 -37.71 2.97 11.96
C GLY A 130 -38.60 2.94 13.19
N ALA A 131 -38.86 4.09 13.80
CA ALA A 131 -39.98 4.22 14.73
C ALA A 131 -41.28 4.14 13.90
N PRO A 132 -42.26 3.27 14.26
CA PRO A 132 -43.55 3.32 13.58
C PRO A 132 -44.27 4.62 13.95
N ALA A 133 -44.64 5.39 12.94
CA ALA A 133 -45.59 6.48 13.09
C ALA A 133 -46.93 5.89 13.57
N ARG A 134 -47.49 6.53 14.60
CA ARG A 134 -48.79 6.21 15.20
C ARG A 134 -49.93 6.29 14.21
#